data_AF-A0A1B6NQE2-F1
#
_entry.id   AF-A0A1B6NQE2-F1
#
_cell.length_a   1.000
_cell.length_b   1.000
_cell.length_c   1.000
_cell.angle_alpha   90.00
_cell.angle_beta   90.00
_cell.angle_gamma   90.00
#
_symmetry.space_group_name_H-M   'P 1'
#
loop_
_entity.id
_entity.type
_entity.pdbx_description
1 polymer ?
#
loop_
_entity_poly.entity_id
_entity_poly.type
_entity_poly.pdbx_seq_one_letter_code
_entity_poly.pdbx_strand_id
1 'polypeptide(L)'
;MAASADGQVFYIDDSTVPNLTETAIEQLTTNPLLIQTKAAAGFTVLPGNISQFDFEGPVPYEEAPKYEGTDSVQNSNNSYWLTNLNSPIVVSNPLFGNVENQQSLRSRMGQQFIENEAGSDGTFTPEEVEGLLLNNRSYLAENILPSLLELCAEQGDTPVDVDGISVDVSQACAALEDWDGTMNLTSTGAHVFREFAFQFNQAPQWEVPFSLDAPVTTPSGLVQNDTSLEAIGTSYTSY
;
A
#
# COMPACT_ATOMS: atom_id res chain seq x y z
N MET A 1 -4.20 4.83 -18.01
CA MET A 1 -3.87 3.46 -18.47
C MET A 1 -4.79 3.11 -19.63
N ALA A 2 -4.28 2.39 -20.62
CA ALA A 2 -5.04 1.91 -21.76
C ALA A 2 -4.47 0.58 -22.26
N ALA A 3 -5.29 -0.19 -22.97
CA ALA A 3 -4.87 -1.38 -23.71
C ALA A 3 -5.49 -1.35 -25.11
N SER A 4 -4.79 -1.91 -26.10
CA SER A 4 -5.23 -1.97 -27.50
C SER A 4 -5.48 -3.41 -27.96
N ALA A 5 -6.23 -3.55 -29.06
CA ALA A 5 -6.63 -4.85 -29.59
C ALA A 5 -5.46 -5.72 -30.10
N ASP A 6 -4.32 -5.11 -30.38
CA ASP A 6 -3.07 -5.77 -30.78
C ASP A 6 -2.17 -6.12 -29.58
N GLY A 7 -2.66 -5.96 -28.35
CA GLY A 7 -1.99 -6.42 -27.13
C GLY A 7 -1.00 -5.43 -26.52
N GLN A 8 -1.03 -4.15 -26.92
CA GLN A 8 -0.21 -3.12 -26.28
C GLN A 8 -0.90 -2.58 -25.03
N VAL A 9 -0.11 -2.31 -23.99
CA VAL A 9 -0.53 -1.63 -22.76
C VAL A 9 0.22 -0.31 -22.62
N PHE A 10 -0.48 0.69 -22.09
CA PHE A 10 0.04 2.03 -21.90
C PHE A 10 -0.32 2.59 -20.53
N TYR A 11 0.66 3.21 -19.88
CA TYR A 11 0.49 4.08 -18.72
C TYR A 11 1.17 5.43 -19.00
N ILE A 12 0.52 6.49 -18.54
CA ILE A 12 1.15 7.80 -18.38
C ILE A 12 0.49 8.51 -17.20
N ASP A 13 1.29 9.22 -16.42
CA ASP A 13 0.78 10.28 -15.55
C ASP A 13 0.81 11.61 -16.32
N ASP A 14 -0.26 11.87 -17.09
CA ASP A 14 -0.41 13.10 -17.88
C ASP A 14 -1.15 14.19 -17.07
N SER A 15 -0.85 14.25 -15.77
CA SER A 15 -1.35 15.33 -14.92
C SER A 15 -0.61 16.63 -15.20
N THR A 16 -1.24 17.76 -14.89
CA THR A 16 -0.64 19.09 -15.07
C THR A 16 0.38 19.42 -13.98
N VAL A 17 1.43 18.60 -13.87
CA VAL A 17 2.50 18.78 -12.90
C VAL A 17 3.36 19.98 -13.30
N PRO A 18 3.66 20.92 -12.37
CA PRO A 18 4.54 22.05 -12.65
C PRO A 18 5.92 21.62 -13.16
N ASN A 19 6.37 22.19 -14.28
CA ASN A 19 7.71 22.00 -14.82
C ASN A 19 8.72 22.83 -14.02
N LEU A 20 9.43 22.18 -13.12
CA LEU A 20 10.38 22.83 -12.22
C LEU A 20 11.77 22.92 -12.85
N THR A 21 12.50 24.00 -12.53
CA THR A 21 13.92 24.08 -12.85
C THR A 21 14.72 22.99 -12.13
N GLU A 22 15.89 22.64 -12.66
CA GLU A 22 16.82 21.70 -12.00
C GLU A 22 17.19 22.17 -10.58
N THR A 23 17.42 23.48 -10.40
CA THR A 23 17.68 24.06 -9.07
C THR A 23 16.50 23.83 -8.12
N ALA A 24 15.26 24.04 -8.56
CA ALA A 24 14.08 23.81 -7.72
C ALA A 24 13.94 22.33 -7.34
N ILE A 25 14.16 21.42 -8.29
CA ILE A 25 14.13 19.97 -8.06
C ILE A 25 15.21 19.56 -7.03
N GLU A 26 16.44 20.01 -7.21
CA GLU A 26 17.54 19.74 -6.29
C GLU A 26 17.22 20.25 -4.89
N GLN A 27 16.73 21.49 -4.77
CA GLN A 27 16.40 22.07 -3.47
C GLN A 27 15.23 21.34 -2.80
N LEU A 28 14.19 20.93 -3.54
CA LEU A 28 13.08 20.16 -2.98
C LEU A 28 13.49 18.78 -2.45
N THR A 29 14.57 18.21 -2.97
CA THR A 29 15.02 16.85 -2.62
C THR A 29 16.18 16.82 -1.63
N THR A 30 16.95 17.91 -1.52
CA THR A 30 18.16 17.95 -0.68
C THR A 30 18.11 18.98 0.45
N ASN A 31 17.26 20.02 0.36
CA ASN A 31 17.21 21.07 1.37
C ASN A 31 16.35 20.66 2.58
N PRO A 32 16.93 20.49 3.79
CA PRO A 32 16.18 20.00 4.94
C PRO A 32 14.99 20.88 5.34
N LEU A 33 15.10 22.20 5.14
CA LEU A 33 14.01 23.12 5.48
C LEU A 33 12.80 22.91 4.55
N LEU A 34 13.00 22.77 3.25
CA LEU A 34 11.92 22.55 2.29
C LEU A 34 11.27 21.18 2.48
N ILE A 35 12.09 20.15 2.73
CA ILE A 35 11.61 18.79 3.03
C ILE A 35 10.72 18.79 4.29
N GLN A 36 11.19 19.40 5.38
CA GLN A 36 10.41 19.50 6.63
C GLN A 36 9.17 20.36 6.46
N THR A 37 9.24 21.43 5.68
CA THR A 37 8.08 22.28 5.38
C THR A 37 7.01 21.49 4.63
N LYS A 38 7.37 20.71 3.61
CA LYS A 38 6.46 19.81 2.91
C LYS A 38 5.82 18.79 3.87
N ALA A 39 6.63 18.17 4.73
CA ALA A 39 6.14 17.19 5.70
C ALA A 39 5.13 17.81 6.69
N ALA A 40 5.38 19.03 7.18
CA ALA A 40 4.48 19.73 8.08
C ALA A 40 3.20 20.26 7.40
N ALA A 41 3.30 20.72 6.14
CA ALA A 41 2.18 21.28 5.40
C ALA A 41 1.28 20.21 4.74
N GLY A 42 1.82 19.04 4.43
CA GLY A 42 1.14 18.00 3.65
C GLY A 42 1.12 18.25 2.14
N PHE A 43 1.81 19.28 1.64
CA PHE A 43 1.96 19.60 0.23
C PHE A 43 3.28 20.35 -0.02
N THR A 44 3.75 20.37 -1.27
CA THR A 44 5.01 21.04 -1.62
C THR A 44 4.87 22.56 -1.50
N VAL A 45 5.84 23.19 -0.84
CA VAL A 45 5.94 24.65 -0.69
C VAL A 45 7.22 25.13 -1.38
N LEU A 46 7.07 26.08 -2.30
CA LEU A 46 8.17 26.68 -3.06
C LEU A 46 8.45 28.11 -2.58
N PRO A 47 9.72 28.53 -2.44
CA PRO A 47 10.07 29.93 -2.18
C PRO A 47 9.61 30.88 -3.30
N GLY A 48 8.68 31.78 -3.00
CA GLY A 48 8.11 32.72 -3.98
C GLY A 48 8.89 34.03 -4.18
N ASN A 49 10.10 34.15 -3.62
CA ASN A 49 10.91 35.38 -3.65
C ASN A 49 12.16 35.30 -4.53
N ILE A 50 12.34 34.19 -5.26
CA ILE A 50 13.48 33.96 -6.16
C ILE A 50 13.04 33.14 -7.36
N SER A 51 13.37 33.62 -8.56
CA SER A 51 12.87 33.06 -9.82
C SER A 51 13.35 31.64 -10.14
N GLN A 52 14.34 31.12 -9.40
CA GLN A 52 14.80 29.74 -9.54
C GLN A 52 13.71 28.72 -9.18
N PHE A 53 12.70 29.11 -8.40
CA PHE A 53 11.56 28.26 -8.05
C PHE A 53 10.30 28.55 -8.87
N ASP A 54 10.36 29.47 -9.84
CA ASP A 54 9.28 29.65 -10.80
C ASP A 54 9.22 28.42 -11.71
N PHE A 55 8.01 27.91 -11.97
CA PHE A 55 7.80 26.80 -12.89
C PHE A 55 7.46 27.29 -14.29
N GLU A 56 7.87 26.54 -15.31
CA GLU A 56 7.65 26.87 -16.73
C GLU A 56 6.52 26.02 -17.31
N GLY A 57 5.28 26.36 -16.95
CA GLY A 57 4.10 25.61 -17.40
C GLY A 57 4.07 24.17 -16.87
N PRO A 58 3.29 23.28 -17.51
CA PRO A 58 3.26 21.86 -17.17
C PRO A 58 4.49 21.12 -17.73
N VAL A 59 4.87 20.02 -17.06
CA VAL A 59 5.88 19.08 -17.56
C VAL A 59 5.49 18.59 -18.96
N PRO A 60 6.42 18.59 -19.94
CA PRO A 60 6.12 18.12 -21.29
C PRO A 60 5.91 16.60 -21.32
N TYR A 61 5.13 16.13 -22.31
CA TYR A 61 4.80 14.70 -22.49
C TYR A 61 6.03 13.79 -22.46
N GLU A 62 7.14 14.25 -23.06
CA GLU A 62 8.40 13.51 -23.15
C GLU A 62 9.02 13.19 -21.78
N GLU A 63 8.79 14.04 -20.79
CA GLU A 63 9.35 13.97 -19.44
C GLU A 63 8.38 13.40 -18.39
N ALA A 64 7.09 13.30 -18.73
CA ALA A 64 6.09 12.65 -17.86
C ALA A 64 6.39 11.15 -17.68
N PRO A 65 6.18 10.58 -16.48
CA PRO A 65 6.40 9.16 -16.24
C PRO A 65 5.39 8.33 -17.02
N LYS A 66 5.90 7.40 -17.84
CA LYS A 66 5.10 6.60 -18.76
C LYS A 66 5.72 5.22 -18.98
N TYR A 67 4.87 4.30 -19.42
CA TYR A 67 5.24 2.95 -19.80
C TYR A 67 4.43 2.51 -21.02
N GLU A 68 5.11 1.90 -21.99
CA GLU A 68 4.51 1.27 -23.18
C GLU A 68 5.09 -0.15 -23.27
N GLY A 69 4.22 -1.15 -23.38
CA GLY A 69 4.64 -2.56 -23.37
C GLY A 69 3.55 -3.51 -23.87
N THR A 70 3.75 -4.80 -23.66
CA THR A 70 2.80 -5.87 -24.05
C THR A 70 2.51 -6.86 -22.92
N ASP A 71 2.92 -6.52 -21.70
CA ASP A 71 2.78 -7.32 -20.49
C ASP A 71 1.66 -6.77 -19.60
N SER A 72 1.96 -5.92 -18.63
CA SER A 72 0.99 -5.41 -17.68
C SER A 72 1.31 -3.97 -17.24
N VAL A 73 0.25 -3.26 -16.89
CA VAL A 73 0.30 -2.01 -16.14
C VAL A 73 -0.76 -2.06 -15.06
N GLN A 74 -0.42 -1.60 -13.85
CA GLN A 74 -1.40 -1.37 -12.80
C GLN A 74 -1.12 -0.07 -12.06
N ASN A 75 -2.16 0.52 -11.50
CA ASN A 75 -2.00 1.57 -10.52
C ASN A 75 -3.11 1.49 -9.48
N SER A 76 -2.70 1.46 -8.22
CA SER A 76 -3.58 1.51 -7.06
C SER A 76 -3.25 2.73 -6.18
N ASN A 77 -3.14 3.90 -6.81
CA ASN A 77 -2.90 5.21 -6.19
C ASN A 77 -1.62 5.37 -5.38
N ASN A 78 -0.68 4.43 -5.47
CA ASN A 78 0.72 4.79 -5.27
C ASN A 78 1.23 5.58 -6.49
N SER A 79 2.47 6.07 -6.40
CA SER A 79 3.12 6.78 -7.50
C SER A 79 3.32 5.88 -8.73
N TYR A 80 3.80 6.49 -9.80
CA TYR A 80 4.16 5.84 -11.06
C TYR A 80 5.24 4.76 -10.94
N TRP A 81 6.00 4.71 -9.84
CA TRP A 81 7.22 3.91 -9.68
C TRP A 81 7.04 2.44 -10.09
N LEU A 82 6.05 1.76 -9.53
CA LEU A 82 5.77 0.34 -9.77
C LEU A 82 4.50 0.16 -10.58
N THR A 83 4.36 0.93 -11.66
CA THR A 83 3.32 0.69 -12.67
C THR A 83 3.47 -0.70 -13.28
N ASN A 84 4.71 -1.10 -13.56
CA ASN A 84 5.12 -2.43 -13.97
C ASN A 84 6.32 -2.84 -13.09
N LEU A 85 6.23 -3.98 -12.41
CA LEU A 85 7.24 -4.40 -11.43
C LEU A 85 8.59 -4.72 -12.10
N ASN A 86 8.57 -5.19 -13.35
CA ASN A 86 9.75 -5.53 -14.14
C ASN A 86 10.36 -4.33 -14.88
N SER A 87 9.71 -3.17 -14.83
CA SER A 87 10.18 -1.93 -15.44
C SER A 87 9.85 -0.71 -14.58
N PRO A 88 10.50 -0.56 -13.40
CA PRO A 88 10.24 0.59 -12.54
C PRO A 88 10.57 1.91 -13.22
N ILE A 89 9.68 2.89 -13.07
CA ILE A 89 9.81 4.21 -13.69
C ILE A 89 10.41 5.18 -12.66
N VAL A 90 11.40 5.97 -13.06
CA VAL A 90 11.99 7.05 -12.25
C VAL A 90 12.06 8.31 -13.09
N VAL A 91 11.51 9.42 -12.59
CA VAL A 91 11.65 10.75 -13.19
C VAL A 91 12.22 11.73 -12.15
N SER A 92 12.85 12.82 -12.60
CA SER A 92 13.55 13.77 -11.72
C SER A 92 12.59 14.67 -10.93
N ASN A 93 11.42 15.00 -11.48
CA ASN A 93 10.50 15.95 -10.85
C ASN A 93 9.76 15.29 -9.67
N PRO A 94 10.03 15.72 -8.41
CA PRO A 94 9.50 15.07 -7.21
C PRO A 94 8.00 15.33 -6.99
N LEU A 95 7.38 16.16 -7.83
CA LEU A 95 5.96 16.47 -7.75
C LEU A 95 5.06 15.34 -8.27
N PHE A 96 5.58 14.40 -9.06
CA PHE A 96 4.84 13.19 -9.48
C PHE A 96 4.67 12.15 -8.36
N GLY A 97 5.41 12.29 -7.26
CA GLY A 97 5.38 11.37 -6.12
C GLY A 97 6.70 10.63 -5.91
N ASN A 98 6.74 9.87 -4.82
CA ASN A 98 7.95 9.18 -4.37
C ASN A 98 8.26 7.95 -5.23
N VAL A 99 9.53 7.62 -5.37
CA VAL A 99 10.02 6.31 -5.83
C VAL A 99 10.73 5.63 -4.67
N GLU A 100 11.08 4.36 -4.81
CA GLU A 100 11.87 3.64 -3.80
C GLU A 100 11.23 3.69 -2.40
N ASN A 101 9.91 3.58 -2.33
CA ASN A 101 9.14 3.72 -1.10
C ASN A 101 8.22 2.52 -0.84
N GLN A 102 7.85 2.30 0.41
CA GLN A 102 6.88 1.27 0.75
C GLN A 102 5.55 1.48 0.01
N GLN A 103 5.06 0.42 -0.62
CA GLN A 103 3.78 0.42 -1.33
C GLN A 103 2.62 0.19 -0.35
N SER A 104 1.46 0.78 -0.67
CA SER A 104 0.24 0.53 0.08
C SER A 104 -0.20 -0.93 -0.09
N LEU A 105 -0.95 -1.46 0.90
CA LEU A 105 -1.46 -2.84 0.85
C LEU A 105 -2.29 -3.13 -0.40
N ARG A 106 -3.04 -2.14 -0.91
CA ARG A 106 -3.84 -2.29 -2.13
C ARG A 106 -2.98 -2.37 -3.39
N SER A 107 -1.92 -1.56 -3.50
CA SER A 107 -0.95 -1.70 -4.60
C SER A 107 -0.21 -3.03 -4.54
N ARG A 108 0.12 -3.50 -3.34
CA ARG A 108 0.72 -4.83 -3.15
C ARG A 108 -0.24 -5.95 -3.57
N MET A 109 -1.53 -5.83 -3.26
CA MET A 109 -2.56 -6.76 -3.75
C MET A 109 -2.66 -6.78 -5.28
N GLY A 110 -2.70 -5.61 -5.91
CA GLY A 110 -2.77 -5.51 -7.37
C GLY A 110 -1.56 -6.16 -8.05
N GLN A 111 -0.37 -5.98 -7.48
CA GLN A 111 0.84 -6.64 -7.97
C GLN A 111 0.80 -8.16 -7.72
N GLN A 112 0.34 -8.61 -6.55
CA GLN A 112 0.19 -10.03 -6.26
C GLN A 112 -0.77 -10.70 -7.26
N PHE A 113 -1.86 -10.04 -7.64
CA PHE A 113 -2.77 -10.54 -8.66
C PHE A 113 -2.07 -10.73 -10.02
N ILE A 114 -1.35 -9.72 -10.50
CA ILE A 114 -0.62 -9.81 -11.78
C ILE A 114 0.39 -10.94 -11.78
N GLU A 115 1.17 -11.07 -10.70
CA GLU A 115 2.29 -12.03 -10.64
C GLU A 115 1.82 -13.48 -10.44
N ASN A 116 0.66 -13.72 -9.82
CA ASN A 116 0.29 -15.05 -9.33
C ASN A 116 -1.06 -15.59 -9.78
N GLU A 117 -1.95 -14.76 -10.34
CA GLU A 117 -3.34 -15.15 -10.60
C GLU A 117 -3.68 -15.25 -12.09
N ALA A 118 -2.69 -15.12 -12.97
CA ALA A 118 -2.88 -15.39 -14.39
C ALA A 118 -3.33 -16.84 -14.59
N GLY A 119 -4.16 -17.06 -15.61
CA GLY A 119 -4.58 -18.38 -16.02
C GLY A 119 -3.39 -19.28 -16.36
N SER A 120 -3.63 -20.58 -16.51
CA SER A 120 -2.56 -21.57 -16.80
C SER A 120 -1.79 -21.32 -18.10
N ASP A 121 -2.29 -20.45 -18.98
CA ASP A 121 -1.64 -20.00 -20.21
C ASP A 121 -0.78 -18.74 -20.02
N GLY A 122 -0.68 -18.21 -18.80
CA GLY A 122 0.07 -17.02 -18.45
C GLY A 122 -0.63 -15.71 -18.82
N THR A 123 -1.94 -15.75 -19.12
CA THR A 123 -2.73 -14.56 -19.48
C THR A 123 -3.97 -14.42 -18.59
N PHE A 124 -4.69 -13.31 -18.71
CA PHE A 124 -5.94 -13.08 -18.00
C PHE A 124 -7.10 -13.01 -18.98
N THR A 125 -8.16 -13.77 -18.75
CA THR A 125 -9.46 -13.54 -19.39
C THR A 125 -10.22 -12.42 -18.68
N PRO A 126 -11.18 -11.75 -19.34
CA PRO A 126 -12.05 -10.77 -18.67
C PRO A 126 -12.74 -11.32 -17.42
N GLU A 127 -13.17 -12.58 -17.45
CA GLU A 127 -13.82 -13.26 -16.31
C GLU A 127 -12.86 -13.49 -15.14
N GLU A 128 -11.59 -13.81 -15.41
CA GLU A 128 -10.56 -13.94 -14.38
C GLU A 128 -10.29 -12.57 -13.73
N VAL A 129 -10.15 -11.50 -14.51
CA VAL A 129 -9.97 -10.13 -13.98
C VAL A 129 -11.19 -9.69 -13.16
N GLU A 130 -12.41 -9.95 -13.62
CA GLU A 130 -13.64 -9.65 -12.88
C GLU A 130 -13.69 -10.42 -11.55
N GLY A 131 -13.32 -11.71 -11.57
CA GLY A 131 -13.21 -12.53 -10.37
C GLY A 131 -12.24 -11.95 -9.35
N LEU A 132 -11.07 -11.48 -9.81
CA LEU A 132 -10.08 -10.84 -8.93
C LEU A 132 -10.56 -9.51 -8.36
N LEU A 133 -11.27 -8.70 -9.17
CA LEU A 133 -11.84 -7.43 -8.72
C LEU A 133 -12.88 -7.63 -7.60
N LEU A 134 -13.62 -8.73 -7.63
CA LEU A 134 -14.76 -8.98 -6.75
C LEU A 134 -14.50 -10.00 -5.63
N ASN A 135 -13.30 -10.60 -5.56
CA ASN A 135 -13.02 -11.66 -4.58
C ASN A 135 -12.96 -11.18 -3.11
N ASN A 136 -12.85 -9.87 -2.88
CA ASN A 136 -12.77 -9.25 -1.56
C ASN A 136 -11.65 -9.82 -0.65
N ARG A 137 -10.55 -10.29 -1.23
CA ARG A 137 -9.36 -10.74 -0.49
C ARG A 137 -8.70 -9.59 0.28
N SER A 138 -8.12 -9.91 1.44
CA SER A 138 -7.42 -8.96 2.29
C SER A 138 -5.92 -9.24 2.28
N TYR A 139 -5.14 -8.38 1.60
CA TYR A 139 -3.68 -8.52 1.53
C TYR A 139 -3.03 -8.60 2.92
N LEU A 140 -3.49 -7.77 3.86
CA LEU A 140 -2.96 -7.80 5.23
C LEU A 140 -3.24 -9.15 5.86
N ALA A 141 -4.47 -9.67 5.77
CA ALA A 141 -4.83 -10.95 6.37
C ALA A 141 -4.00 -12.10 5.79
N GLU A 142 -3.77 -12.12 4.48
CA GLU A 142 -2.90 -13.12 3.86
C GLU A 142 -1.47 -13.10 4.40
N ASN A 143 -1.00 -11.93 4.86
CA ASN A 143 0.35 -11.79 5.41
C ASN A 143 0.44 -12.10 6.90
N ILE A 144 -0.62 -11.85 7.69
CA ILE A 144 -0.51 -11.87 9.15
C ILE A 144 -1.55 -12.73 9.88
N LEU A 145 -2.65 -13.13 9.24
CA LEU A 145 -3.72 -13.86 9.93
C LEU A 145 -3.21 -15.17 10.56
N PRO A 146 -2.36 -15.99 9.90
CA PRO A 146 -1.81 -17.18 10.55
C PRO A 146 -1.06 -16.88 11.86
N SER A 147 -0.14 -15.90 11.84
CA SER A 147 0.60 -15.48 13.04
C SER A 147 -0.32 -14.83 14.08
N LEU A 148 -1.34 -14.09 13.66
CA LEU A 148 -2.33 -13.51 14.56
C LEU A 148 -3.15 -14.60 15.28
N LEU A 149 -3.49 -15.70 14.59
CA LEU A 149 -4.17 -16.84 15.19
C LEU A 149 -3.25 -17.63 16.14
N GLU A 150 -1.96 -17.75 15.83
CA GLU A 150 -0.98 -18.31 16.77
C GLU A 150 -0.91 -17.47 18.06
N LEU A 151 -0.88 -16.15 17.94
CA LEU A 151 -0.89 -15.23 19.09
C LEU A 151 -2.15 -15.39 19.93
N CYS A 152 -3.31 -15.49 19.27
CA CYS A 152 -4.59 -15.78 19.91
C CYS A 152 -4.58 -17.11 20.67
N ALA A 153 -4.01 -18.18 20.08
CA ALA A 153 -3.93 -19.49 20.71
C ALA A 153 -2.99 -19.49 21.92
N GLU A 154 -1.88 -18.76 21.85
CA GLU A 154 -0.94 -18.58 22.98
C GLU A 154 -1.57 -17.79 24.13
N GLN A 155 -2.35 -16.75 23.81
CA GLN A 155 -3.05 -15.95 24.82
C GLN A 155 -4.14 -16.75 25.55
N GLY A 156 -4.90 -17.58 24.82
CA GLY A 156 -6.01 -18.36 25.35
C GLY A 156 -7.04 -17.49 26.07
N ASP A 157 -7.48 -17.93 27.25
CA ASP A 157 -8.45 -17.21 28.09
C ASP A 157 -7.80 -16.14 28.99
N THR A 158 -6.50 -15.90 28.85
CA THR A 158 -5.80 -14.89 29.64
C THR A 158 -6.27 -13.51 29.16
N PRO A 159 -6.75 -12.61 30.03
CA PRO A 159 -7.09 -11.25 29.60
C PRO A 159 -5.85 -10.47 29.13
N VAL A 160 -6.02 -9.65 28.09
CA VAL A 160 -5.04 -8.68 27.61
C VAL A 160 -5.20 -7.38 28.39
N ASP A 161 -4.10 -6.75 28.80
CA ASP A 161 -4.14 -5.39 29.36
C ASP A 161 -4.22 -4.38 28.22
N VAL A 162 -5.26 -3.57 28.20
CA VAL A 162 -5.46 -2.48 27.22
C VAL A 162 -5.56 -1.19 28.01
N ASP A 163 -4.47 -0.41 28.03
CA ASP A 163 -4.37 0.85 28.79
C ASP A 163 -4.76 0.69 30.29
N GLY A 164 -4.34 -0.42 30.92
CA GLY A 164 -4.66 -0.73 32.32
C GLY A 164 -6.04 -1.35 32.55
N ILE A 165 -6.77 -1.68 31.47
CA ILE A 165 -8.05 -2.39 31.52
C ILE A 165 -7.83 -3.84 31.10
N SER A 166 -8.25 -4.77 31.95
CA SER A 166 -8.22 -6.20 31.65
C SER A 166 -9.36 -6.59 30.70
N VAL A 167 -9.02 -6.99 29.47
CA VAL A 167 -9.97 -7.32 28.39
C VAL A 167 -9.84 -8.79 28.00
N ASP A 168 -10.95 -9.53 28.04
CA ASP A 168 -11.04 -10.89 27.48
C ASP A 168 -11.19 -10.81 25.96
N VAL A 169 -10.22 -11.34 25.23
CA VAL A 169 -10.18 -11.35 23.75
C VAL A 169 -10.57 -12.70 23.14
N SER A 170 -10.95 -13.69 23.95
CA SER A 170 -11.25 -15.06 23.48
C SER A 170 -12.31 -15.09 22.38
N GLN A 171 -13.36 -14.27 22.48
CA GLN A 171 -14.42 -14.17 21.47
C GLN A 171 -13.93 -13.52 20.17
N ALA A 172 -13.05 -12.51 20.26
CA ALA A 172 -12.45 -11.89 19.08
C ALA A 172 -11.54 -12.89 18.34
N CYS A 173 -10.73 -13.63 19.10
CA CYS A 173 -9.88 -14.70 18.56
C CYS A 173 -10.70 -15.82 17.91
N ALA A 174 -11.77 -16.29 18.55
CA ALA A 174 -12.67 -17.29 17.95
C ALA A 174 -13.32 -16.79 16.64
N ALA A 175 -13.74 -15.51 16.60
CA ALA A 175 -14.29 -14.92 15.39
C ALA A 175 -13.27 -14.82 14.24
N LEU A 176 -12.00 -14.57 14.56
CA LEU A 176 -10.91 -14.58 13.58
C LEU A 176 -10.57 -16.00 13.08
N GLU A 177 -10.67 -17.00 13.95
CA GLU A 177 -10.46 -18.42 13.59
C GLU A 177 -11.55 -18.90 12.62
N ASP A 178 -12.80 -18.47 12.83
CA ASP A 178 -13.94 -18.78 11.96
C ASP A 178 -13.96 -17.96 10.65
N TRP A 179 -13.10 -16.94 10.52
CA TRP A 179 -13.09 -16.05 9.37
C TRP A 179 -12.34 -16.65 8.16
N ASP A 180 -12.93 -16.51 6.97
CA ASP A 180 -12.38 -17.04 5.71
C ASP A 180 -11.25 -16.19 5.09
N GLY A 181 -10.82 -15.11 5.75
CA GLY A 181 -9.79 -14.20 5.25
C GLY A 181 -10.28 -13.19 4.18
N THR A 182 -11.58 -13.17 3.88
CA THR A 182 -12.19 -12.31 2.84
C THR A 182 -13.31 -11.42 3.38
N MET A 183 -13.64 -10.34 2.66
CA MET A 183 -14.66 -9.37 3.07
C MET A 183 -15.97 -9.58 2.29
N ASN A 184 -16.40 -10.83 2.11
CA ASN A 184 -17.63 -11.17 1.37
C ASN A 184 -18.88 -11.02 2.24
N LEU A 185 -20.06 -10.93 1.62
CA LEU A 185 -21.35 -10.79 2.32
C LEU A 185 -21.64 -11.93 3.31
N THR A 186 -21.07 -13.10 3.07
CA THR A 186 -21.23 -14.29 3.91
C THR A 186 -20.08 -14.50 4.88
N SER A 187 -19.03 -13.68 4.83
CA SER A 187 -17.87 -13.82 5.70
C SER A 187 -18.22 -13.40 7.13
N THR A 188 -18.02 -14.31 8.08
CA THR A 188 -18.18 -14.09 9.51
C THR A 188 -16.84 -13.67 10.12
N GLY A 189 -16.85 -12.87 11.20
CA GLY A 189 -15.60 -12.42 11.86
C GLY A 189 -14.79 -11.34 11.12
N ALA A 190 -15.06 -11.10 9.84
CA ALA A 190 -14.33 -10.14 9.00
C ALA A 190 -14.22 -8.71 9.58
N HIS A 191 -15.26 -8.25 10.28
CA HIS A 191 -15.28 -6.95 10.93
C HIS A 191 -14.31 -6.85 12.12
N VAL A 192 -14.06 -7.95 12.83
CA VAL A 192 -13.05 -8.00 13.90
C VAL A 192 -11.67 -7.75 13.30
N PHE A 193 -11.34 -8.44 12.20
CA PHE A 193 -10.09 -8.19 11.48
C PHE A 193 -9.99 -6.76 10.95
N ARG A 194 -11.10 -6.18 10.47
CA ARG A 194 -11.12 -4.79 9.99
C ARG A 194 -10.76 -3.81 11.11
N GLU A 195 -11.32 -3.97 12.30
CA GLU A 195 -11.00 -3.11 13.44
C GLU A 195 -9.57 -3.34 13.94
N PHE A 196 -9.09 -4.59 13.98
CA PHE A 196 -7.68 -4.89 14.24
C PHE A 196 -6.77 -4.20 13.22
N ALA A 197 -7.09 -4.28 11.93
CA ALA A 197 -6.31 -3.66 10.86
C ALA A 197 -6.25 -2.14 10.98
N PHE A 198 -7.32 -1.52 11.50
CA PHE A 198 -7.33 -0.09 11.81
C PHE A 198 -6.30 0.24 12.91
N GLN A 199 -6.27 -0.52 14.01
CA GLN A 199 -5.27 -0.35 15.08
C GLN A 199 -3.86 -0.64 14.58
N PHE A 200 -3.68 -1.71 13.81
CA PHE A 200 -2.40 -2.07 13.20
C PHE A 200 -1.86 -0.94 12.31
N ASN A 201 -2.72 -0.26 11.55
CA ASN A 201 -2.27 0.86 10.70
C ASN A 201 -1.71 2.05 11.51
N GLN A 202 -2.16 2.23 12.76
CA GLN A 202 -1.69 3.31 13.64
C GLN A 202 -0.33 2.98 14.29
N ALA A 203 -0.09 1.69 14.58
CA ALA A 203 1.16 1.21 15.16
C ALA A 203 1.60 -0.14 14.55
N PRO A 204 2.06 -0.15 13.29
CA PRO A 204 2.34 -1.41 12.58
C PRO A 204 3.39 -2.26 13.29
N GLN A 205 3.07 -3.54 13.48
CA GLN A 205 3.96 -4.54 14.10
C GLN A 205 4.51 -5.52 13.07
N TRP A 206 5.14 -5.00 12.01
CA TRP A 206 5.76 -5.82 10.99
C TRP A 206 7.00 -6.54 11.52
N GLU A 207 7.08 -7.86 11.31
CA GLU A 207 8.26 -8.64 11.68
C GLU A 207 9.44 -8.35 10.73
N VAL A 208 9.16 -8.33 9.43
CA VAL A 208 10.14 -8.00 8.39
C VAL A 208 9.92 -6.55 7.95
N PRO A 209 10.94 -5.67 8.06
CA PRO A 209 10.81 -4.29 7.62
C PRO A 209 10.75 -4.18 6.08
N PHE A 210 10.33 -3.02 5.59
CA PHE A 210 10.37 -2.71 4.17
C PHE A 210 11.79 -2.87 3.59
N SER A 211 11.88 -3.46 2.40
CA SER A 211 13.09 -3.58 1.60
C SER A 211 12.82 -3.18 0.15
N LEU A 212 13.75 -2.43 -0.44
CA LEU A 212 13.73 -2.08 -1.85
C LEU A 212 13.90 -3.30 -2.78
N ASP A 213 14.55 -4.36 -2.30
CA ASP A 213 14.73 -5.59 -3.07
C ASP A 213 13.43 -6.41 -3.16
N ALA A 214 12.45 -6.09 -2.32
CA ALA A 214 11.19 -6.81 -2.19
C ALA A 214 10.00 -5.84 -1.97
N PRO A 215 9.80 -4.84 -2.85
CA PRO A 215 9.00 -3.66 -2.53
C PRO A 215 7.49 -3.90 -2.49
N VAL A 216 7.04 -5.04 -3.03
CA VAL A 216 5.64 -5.46 -3.04
C VAL A 216 5.34 -6.59 -2.05
N THR A 217 6.38 -7.24 -1.51
CA THR A 217 6.25 -8.34 -0.53
C THR A 217 6.77 -7.96 0.86
N THR A 218 7.40 -6.80 1.02
CA THR A 218 7.80 -6.24 2.32
C THR A 218 7.16 -4.86 2.55
N PRO A 219 6.91 -4.47 3.81
CA PRO A 219 7.10 -5.25 5.04
C PRO A 219 6.09 -6.41 5.16
N SER A 220 6.42 -7.43 5.96
CA SER A 220 5.60 -8.65 6.10
C SER A 220 5.74 -9.30 7.49
N GLY A 221 4.88 -10.27 7.78
CA GLY A 221 4.82 -10.96 9.07
C GLY A 221 4.27 -10.10 10.21
N LEU A 222 4.04 -10.72 11.36
CA LEU A 222 3.53 -10.07 12.57
C LEU A 222 4.49 -10.32 13.73
N VAL A 223 4.91 -9.27 14.42
CA VAL A 223 5.65 -9.42 15.67
C VAL A 223 4.72 -9.96 16.75
N GLN A 224 5.09 -11.09 17.36
CA GLN A 224 4.37 -11.68 18.49
C GLN A 224 4.74 -10.93 19.79
N ASN A 225 3.97 -9.91 20.14
CA ASN A 225 4.21 -9.08 21.32
C ASN A 225 2.90 -8.51 21.92
N ASP A 226 3.03 -7.84 23.07
CA ASP A 226 1.91 -7.22 23.78
C ASP A 226 1.20 -6.15 22.93
N THR A 227 1.91 -5.36 22.12
CA THR A 227 1.29 -4.37 21.23
C THR A 227 0.37 -5.00 20.18
N SER A 228 0.75 -6.16 19.62
CA SER A 228 -0.10 -6.93 18.71
C SER A 228 -1.34 -7.48 19.42
N LEU A 229 -1.22 -7.94 20.66
CA LEU A 229 -2.35 -8.36 21.50
C LEU A 229 -3.27 -7.19 21.88
N GLU A 230 -2.70 -6.06 22.27
CA GLU A 230 -3.41 -4.82 22.59
C GLU A 230 -4.26 -4.32 21.42
N ALA A 231 -3.75 -4.47 20.19
CA ALA A 231 -4.52 -4.14 18.98
C ALA A 231 -5.79 -5.00 18.84
N ILE A 232 -5.74 -6.28 19.22
CA ILE A 232 -6.94 -7.15 19.27
C ILE A 232 -7.89 -6.66 20.37
N GLY A 233 -7.39 -6.41 21.58
CA GLY A 233 -8.20 -5.93 22.70
C GLY A 233 -8.89 -4.59 22.44
N THR A 234 -8.17 -3.64 21.84
CA THR A 234 -8.70 -2.32 21.46
C THR A 234 -9.76 -2.42 20.36
N SER A 235 -9.56 -3.33 19.40
CA SER A 235 -10.53 -3.59 18.34
C SER A 235 -11.86 -4.13 18.89
N TYR A 236 -11.82 -4.91 19.97
CA TYR A 236 -12.98 -5.51 20.60
C TYR A 236 -13.79 -4.52 21.45
N THR A 237 -13.13 -3.57 22.12
CA THR A 237 -13.79 -2.58 23.00
C THR A 237 -14.38 -1.37 22.27
N SER A 238 -14.15 -1.25 20.95
CA SER A 238 -14.65 -0.15 20.12
C SER A 238 -16.15 -0.25 19.78
N TYR A 239 -16.87 -1.23 20.34
CA TYR A 239 -18.32 -1.44 20.20
C TYR A 239 -19.05 -1.55 21.54
#